data_AF-A0A7S1NRY6-F1
#
_entry.id   AF-A0A7S1NRY6-F1
#
_cell.length_a   1.000
_cell.length_b   1.000
_cell.length_c   1.000
_cell.angle_alpha   90.00
_cell.angle_beta   90.00
_cell.angle_gamma   90.00
#
_symmetry.space_group_name_H-M   'P 1'
#
loop_
_entity.id
_entity.type
_entity.pdbx_description
1 polymer ?
#
loop_
_entity_poly.entity_id
_entity_poly.type
_entity_poly.pdbx_seq_one_letter_code
_entity_poly.pdbx_strand_id
1 'polypeptide(L)'
;MYHANLAKFEDPNSRERIRREHDGEQCWRLGQSREHKLTPKWEAIKVDVMYQANLAKFAQNEDLRRGLLATQGPIKAFGFPFWVKWNPVILERIREELRDAADRNEPRLQALVQQMEEYSKSQVV
;
A
#
# COMPACT_ATOMS: atom_id res chain seq x y z
N MET A 1 -4.53 2.60 5.83
CA MET A 1 -3.20 3.01 6.33
C MET A 1 -2.80 2.29 7.61
N TYR A 2 -3.72 2.05 8.56
CA TYR A 2 -3.45 1.42 9.86
C TYR A 2 -2.59 0.14 9.82
N HIS A 3 -2.91 -0.79 8.91
CA HIS A 3 -2.20 -2.08 8.82
C HIS A 3 -0.74 -1.98 8.35
N ALA A 4 -0.38 -0.92 7.61
CA ALA A 4 0.94 -0.84 6.99
C ALA A 4 2.06 -0.53 8.01
N ASN A 5 1.73 0.20 9.08
CA ASN A 5 2.70 0.64 10.06
C ASN A 5 3.02 -0.45 11.12
N LEU A 6 2.21 -1.51 11.21
CA LEU A 6 2.45 -2.61 12.17
C LEU A 6 3.61 -3.52 11.75
N ALA A 7 3.76 -3.77 10.45
CA ALA A 7 4.88 -4.58 9.92
C ALA A 7 6.23 -3.83 9.95
N LYS A 8 6.20 -2.51 10.16
CA LYS A 8 7.33 -1.62 10.04
C LYS A 8 8.30 -1.68 11.21
N PHE A 9 7.81 -1.92 12.43
CA PHE A 9 8.62 -1.91 13.66
C PHE A 9 8.76 -3.32 14.22
N GLU A 10 9.87 -3.63 14.88
CA GLU A 10 10.03 -4.87 15.66
C GLU A 10 9.46 -4.75 17.07
N ASP A 11 9.54 -3.56 17.64
CA ASP A 11 9.11 -3.27 19.01
C ASP A 11 7.60 -3.49 19.23
N PRO A 12 7.19 -4.41 20.11
CA PRO A 12 5.77 -4.70 20.38
C PRO A 12 5.00 -3.50 20.93
N ASN A 13 5.64 -2.63 21.72
CA ASN A 13 4.99 -1.46 22.30
C ASN A 13 4.61 -0.44 21.21
N SER A 14 5.51 -0.20 20.27
CA SER A 14 5.26 0.64 19.09
C SER A 14 4.12 0.10 18.25
N ARG A 15 4.11 -1.22 17.99
CA ARG A 15 3.02 -1.88 17.26
C ARG A 15 1.68 -1.72 17.98
N GLU A 16 1.64 -1.95 19.27
CA GLU A 16 0.41 -1.84 20.06
C GLU A 16 -0.11 -0.41 20.13
N ARG A 17 0.78 0.58 20.28
CA ARG A 17 0.43 2.01 20.22
C ARG A 17 -0.20 2.37 18.88
N ILE A 18 0.43 1.96 17.78
CA ILE A 18 -0.10 2.20 16.43
C ILE A 18 -1.43 1.47 16.22
N ARG A 19 -1.58 0.25 16.75
CA ARG A 19 -2.81 -0.54 16.62
C ARG A 19 -4.01 0.10 17.34
N ARG A 20 -3.77 0.75 18.48
CA ARG A 20 -4.81 1.42 19.29
C ARG A 20 -5.15 2.83 18.82
N GLU A 21 -4.32 3.41 17.96
CA GLU A 21 -4.58 4.74 17.43
C GLU A 21 -5.65 4.67 16.34
N HIS A 22 -6.73 5.41 16.54
CA HIS A 22 -7.88 5.44 15.65
C HIS A 22 -7.78 6.57 14.63
N ASP A 23 -6.97 7.59 14.90
CA ASP A 23 -6.74 8.67 13.94
C ASP A 23 -5.66 8.29 12.91
N GLY A 24 -6.01 8.45 11.63
CA GLY A 24 -5.16 8.04 10.52
C GLY A 24 -3.89 8.89 10.38
N GLU A 25 -3.98 10.19 10.68
CA GLU A 25 -2.86 11.11 10.63
C GLU A 25 -1.87 10.81 11.77
N GLN A 26 -2.38 10.57 12.98
CA GLN A 26 -1.59 10.20 14.14
C GLN A 26 -0.93 8.84 13.95
N CYS A 27 -1.65 7.86 13.40
CA CYS A 27 -1.06 6.59 12.98
C CYS A 27 0.09 6.78 11.99
N TRP A 28 -0.08 7.65 11.00
CA TRP A 28 0.98 7.95 10.04
C TRP A 28 2.18 8.61 10.71
N ARG A 29 1.93 9.58 11.60
CA ARG A 29 2.96 10.31 12.36
C ARG A 29 3.77 9.38 13.26
N LEU A 30 3.10 8.53 14.04
CA LEU A 30 3.74 7.47 14.83
C LEU A 30 4.57 6.54 13.94
N GLY A 31 4.03 6.21 12.76
CA GLY A 31 4.73 5.42 11.74
C GLY A 31 5.98 6.09 11.16
N GLN A 32 6.14 7.41 11.24
CA GLN A 32 7.34 8.12 10.78
C GLN A 32 8.44 8.19 11.85
N SER A 33 8.12 7.92 13.12
CA SER A 33 9.10 7.97 14.20
C SER A 33 10.28 7.02 13.92
N ARG A 34 11.49 7.52 14.18
CA ARG A 34 12.73 6.75 14.13
C ARG A 34 13.28 6.43 15.53
N GLU A 35 12.48 6.70 16.55
CA GLU A 35 12.76 6.37 17.96
C GLU A 35 12.97 4.86 18.15
N HIS A 36 12.31 4.04 17.32
CA HIS A 36 12.42 2.59 17.33
C HIS A 36 12.97 2.06 16.01
N LYS A 37 13.73 0.95 16.10
CA LYS A 37 14.32 0.30 14.93
C LYS A 37 13.23 -0.22 13.99
N LEU A 38 13.43 0.04 12.71
CA LEU A 38 12.63 -0.58 11.67
C LEU A 38 13.05 -2.04 11.52
N THR A 39 12.11 -2.89 11.13
CA THR A 39 12.41 -4.25 10.70
C THR A 39 13.43 -4.19 9.54
N PRO A 40 14.52 -4.98 9.55
CA PRO A 40 15.52 -4.96 8.48
C PRO A 40 14.93 -5.22 7.09
N LYS A 41 13.85 -6.00 7.02
CA LYS A 41 13.13 -6.32 5.80
C LYS A 41 12.16 -5.22 5.33
N TRP A 42 12.00 -4.13 6.09
CA TRP A 42 10.97 -3.12 5.84
C TRP A 42 11.03 -2.57 4.42
N GLU A 43 12.21 -2.23 3.93
CA GLU A 43 12.38 -1.69 2.57
C GLU A 43 11.92 -2.69 1.50
N ALA A 44 12.14 -3.99 1.71
CA ALA A 44 11.71 -5.04 0.78
C ALA A 44 10.20 -5.30 0.78
N ILE A 45 9.50 -5.04 1.90
CA ILE A 45 8.07 -5.40 2.06
C ILE A 45 7.12 -4.20 2.05
N LYS A 46 7.59 -2.97 2.24
CA LYS A 46 6.72 -1.80 2.46
C LYS A 46 5.71 -1.53 1.35
N VAL A 47 6.06 -1.85 0.10
CA VAL A 47 5.15 -1.69 -1.05
C VAL A 47 4.03 -2.72 -1.02
N ASP A 48 4.35 -3.99 -0.75
CA ASP A 48 3.37 -5.06 -0.62
C ASP A 48 2.45 -4.82 0.59
N VAL A 49 3.03 -4.46 1.73
CA VAL A 49 2.28 -4.08 2.94
C VAL A 49 1.32 -2.92 2.67
N MET A 50 1.74 -1.90 1.91
CA MET A 50 0.87 -0.80 1.51
C MET A 50 -0.23 -1.25 0.54
N TYR A 51 0.08 -2.17 -0.38
CA TYR A 51 -0.91 -2.78 -1.27
C TYR A 51 -1.98 -3.53 -0.48
N GLN A 52 -1.60 -4.44 0.41
CA GLN A 52 -2.55 -5.19 1.25
C GLN A 52 -3.44 -4.27 2.08
N ALA A 53 -2.86 -3.22 2.67
CA ALA A 53 -3.63 -2.24 3.44
C ALA A 53 -4.64 -1.44 2.58
N ASN A 54 -4.29 -1.11 1.33
CA ASN A 54 -5.22 -0.43 0.42
C ASN A 54 -6.26 -1.38 -0.14
N LEU A 55 -5.89 -2.62 -0.48
CA LEU A 55 -6.83 -3.64 -0.94
C LEU A 55 -7.92 -3.86 0.12
N ALA A 56 -7.52 -4.06 1.38
CA ALA A 56 -8.47 -4.18 2.49
C ALA A 56 -9.37 -2.94 2.63
N LYS A 57 -8.80 -1.73 2.50
CA LYS A 57 -9.57 -0.47 2.53
C LYS A 57 -10.66 -0.43 1.47
N PHE A 58 -10.35 -0.80 0.22
CA PHE A 58 -11.34 -0.80 -0.86
C PHE A 58 -12.31 -1.98 -0.77
N ALA A 59 -11.88 -3.14 -0.27
CA ALA A 59 -12.76 -4.29 -0.05
C ALA A 59 -13.82 -4.01 1.04
N GLN A 60 -13.46 -3.26 2.09
CA GLN A 60 -14.35 -2.97 3.23
C GLN A 60 -15.26 -1.75 3.02
N ASN A 61 -14.97 -0.88 2.03
CA ASN A 61 -15.68 0.38 1.84
C ASN A 61 -16.20 0.47 0.40
N GLU A 62 -17.49 0.17 0.21
CA GLU A 62 -18.10 0.09 -1.11
C GLU A 62 -18.05 1.42 -1.88
N ASP A 63 -18.29 2.54 -1.21
CA ASP A 63 -18.22 3.88 -1.82
C ASP A 63 -16.84 4.17 -2.40
N LEU A 64 -15.79 3.82 -1.66
CA LEU A 64 -14.41 4.00 -2.10
C LEU A 64 -14.08 3.06 -3.27
N ARG A 65 -14.56 1.82 -3.23
CA ARG A 65 -14.42 0.87 -4.34
C ARG A 65 -15.09 1.40 -5.61
N ARG A 66 -16.34 1.88 -5.52
CA ARG A 66 -17.05 2.47 -6.66
C ARG A 66 -16.31 3.68 -7.20
N GLY A 67 -15.81 4.56 -6.32
CA GLY A 67 -14.99 5.70 -6.70
C GLY A 67 -13.71 5.31 -7.46
N LEU A 68 -12.99 4.29 -6.99
CA LEU A 68 -11.79 3.79 -7.66
C LEU A 68 -12.11 3.20 -9.04
N LEU A 69 -13.15 2.36 -9.13
CA LEU A 69 -13.57 1.73 -10.39
C LEU A 69 -14.08 2.74 -11.43
N ALA A 70 -14.68 3.85 -10.98
CA ALA A 70 -15.14 4.93 -11.86
C ALA A 70 -13.99 5.74 -12.49
N THR A 71 -12.76 5.63 -11.97
CA THR A 71 -11.61 6.34 -12.55
C THR A 71 -11.18 5.72 -13.88
N GLN A 72 -10.76 6.57 -14.83
CA GLN A 72 -10.25 6.15 -16.13
C GLN A 72 -8.82 6.61 -16.34
N GLY A 73 -8.08 5.88 -17.18
CA GLY A 73 -6.70 6.20 -17.51
C GLY A 73 -5.72 6.08 -16.33
N PRO A 74 -4.51 6.66 -16.47
CA PRO A 74 -3.47 6.60 -15.46
C PRO A 74 -3.82 7.39 -14.19
N ILE A 75 -3.59 6.79 -13.03
CA ILE A 75 -3.72 7.46 -11.74
C ILE A 75 -2.46 8.27 -11.47
N LYS A 76 -2.62 9.52 -11.01
CA LYS A 76 -1.52 10.39 -10.59
C LYS A 76 -1.55 10.56 -9.08
N ALA A 77 -0.38 10.49 -8.46
CA ALA A 77 -0.22 10.71 -7.03
C ALA A 77 0.69 11.92 -6.77
N PHE A 78 0.50 12.54 -5.62
CA PHE A 78 1.30 13.67 -5.13
C PHE A 78 1.95 13.30 -3.79
N GLY A 79 3.08 13.95 -3.45
CA GLY A 79 3.78 13.77 -2.18
C GLY A 79 5.23 13.34 -2.34
N PHE A 80 5.72 12.49 -1.44
CA PHE A 80 7.11 12.03 -1.44
C PHE A 80 7.45 11.22 -2.70
N PRO A 81 8.64 11.43 -3.33
CA PRO A 81 8.98 10.83 -4.62
C PRO A 81 8.79 9.31 -4.70
N PHE A 82 9.12 8.59 -3.62
CA PHE A 82 8.90 7.15 -3.55
C PHE A 82 7.42 6.78 -3.71
N TRP A 83 6.54 7.44 -2.96
CA TRP A 83 5.10 7.16 -2.99
C TRP A 83 4.40 7.78 -4.21
N VAL A 84 4.95 8.83 -4.80
CA VAL A 84 4.50 9.35 -6.11
C VAL A 84 4.62 8.26 -7.18
N LYS A 85 5.67 7.44 -7.13
CA LYS A 85 5.83 6.28 -8.01
C LYS A 85 4.90 5.12 -7.64
N TRP A 86 4.87 4.73 -6.36
CA TRP A 86 4.22 3.48 -5.95
C TRP A 86 2.71 3.57 -5.75
N ASN A 87 2.17 4.72 -5.37
CA ASN A 87 0.72 4.86 -5.16
C ASN A 87 -0.08 4.60 -6.45
N PRO A 88 0.30 5.14 -7.63
CA PRO A 88 -0.35 4.78 -8.88
C PRO A 88 -0.32 3.27 -9.16
N VAL A 89 0.84 2.64 -9.03
CA VAL A 89 1.00 1.19 -9.27
C VAL A 89 0.07 0.38 -8.38
N ILE A 90 0.04 0.68 -7.08
CA ILE A 90 -0.81 -0.02 -6.10
C ILE A 90 -2.29 0.19 -6.42
N LEU A 91 -2.72 1.44 -6.63
CA LEU A 91 -4.12 1.77 -6.85
C LEU A 91 -4.65 1.20 -8.16
N GLU A 92 -3.84 1.25 -9.22
CA GLU A 92 -4.21 0.68 -10.51
C GLU A 92 -4.25 -0.85 -10.46
N ARG A 93 -3.33 -1.49 -9.73
CA ARG A 93 -3.38 -2.95 -9.52
C ARG A 93 -4.67 -3.34 -8.84
N ILE A 94 -5.01 -2.68 -7.73
CA ILE A 94 -6.27 -2.90 -7.01
C ILE A 94 -7.47 -2.64 -7.92
N ARG A 95 -7.44 -1.57 -8.73
CA ARG A 95 -8.52 -1.26 -9.68
C ARG A 95 -8.75 -2.39 -10.68
N GLU A 96 -7.69 -2.95 -11.26
CA GLU A 96 -7.81 -4.09 -12.18
C GLU A 96 -8.27 -5.37 -11.46
N GLU A 97 -7.76 -5.67 -10.27
CA GLU A 97 -8.17 -6.83 -9.47
C GLU A 97 -9.65 -6.76 -9.07
N LEU A 98 -10.20 -5.56 -8.83
CA LEU A 98 -11.60 -5.35 -8.44
C LEU A 98 -12.58 -5.29 -9.62
N ARG A 99 -12.08 -5.24 -10.87
CA ARG A 99 -12.92 -5.35 -12.07
C ARG A 99 -13.38 -6.78 -12.28
N ASP A 100 -14.54 -6.90 -12.90
CA ASP A 100 -15.02 -8.17 -13.44
C ASP A 100 -14.08 -8.68 -14.53
N ALA A 101 -14.02 -10.00 -14.70
CA ALA A 101 -13.07 -10.63 -15.62
C ALA A 101 -13.23 -10.14 -17.07
N ALA A 102 -14.43 -9.72 -17.48
CA ALA A 102 -14.70 -9.21 -18.82
C ALA A 102 -14.06 -7.82 -19.08
N ASP A 103 -13.90 -6.99 -18.04
CA ASP A 103 -13.43 -5.60 -18.16
C ASP A 103 -11.98 -5.41 -17.67
N ARG A 104 -11.40 -6.46 -17.09
CA ARG A 104 -10.06 -6.44 -16.53
C ARG A 104 -9.00 -6.44 -17.63
N ASN A 105 -8.03 -5.55 -17.53
CA ASN A 105 -6.87 -5.54 -18.41
C ASN A 105 -5.78 -6.47 -17.85
N GLU A 106 -5.82 -7.75 -18.25
CA GLU A 106 -4.87 -8.77 -17.75
C GLU A 106 -3.39 -8.45 -18.03
N PRO A 107 -2.99 -8.00 -19.24
CA PRO A 107 -1.59 -7.62 -19.48
C PRO A 107 -1.12 -6.49 -18.56
N ARG A 108 -1.99 -5.51 -18.30
CA ARG A 108 -1.67 -4.41 -17.37
C ARG A 108 -1.55 -4.92 -15.95
N LEU A 109 -2.47 -5.77 -15.49
CA LEU A 109 -2.43 -6.35 -14.16
C LEU A 109 -1.12 -7.12 -13.94
N GLN A 110 -0.73 -7.98 -14.89
CA GLN A 110 0.53 -8.72 -14.83
C GLN A 110 1.75 -7.79 -14.74
N ALA A 111 1.79 -6.73 -15.55
CA ALA A 111 2.88 -5.75 -15.53
C ALA A 111 2.96 -4.99 -14.18
N LEU A 112 1.83 -4.71 -13.54
CA LEU A 112 1.80 -4.04 -12.22
C LEU A 112 2.27 -4.98 -11.10
N VAL A 113 1.88 -6.25 -11.15
CA VAL A 113 2.36 -7.29 -10.23
C VAL A 113 3.87 -7.45 -10.36
N GLN A 114 4.36 -7.61 -11.60
CA GLN A 114 5.78 -7.79 -11.87
C GLN A 114 6.63 -6.62 -11.34
N GLN A 115 6.19 -5.37 -11.53
CA GLN A 115 6.90 -4.20 -10.99
C GLN A 115 7.08 -4.27 -9.48
N MET A 116 6.04 -4.67 -8.73
CA MET A 116 6.11 -4.80 -7.27
C MET A 116 7.06 -5.92 -6.84
N GLU A 117 7.04 -7.05 -7.54
CA GLU A 117 7.94 -8.17 -7.28
C GLU A 117 9.41 -7.83 -7.55
N GLU A 118 9.69 -7.17 -8.68
CA GLU A 118 11.02 -6.69 -9.05
C GLU A 118 11.57 -5.72 -8.01
N TYR A 119 10.73 -4.81 -7.52
CA TYR A 119 11.11 -3.93 -6.42
C TYR A 119 11.48 -4.71 -5.17
N SER A 120 10.62 -5.62 -4.71
CA SER A 120 10.90 -6.41 -3.52
C SER A 120 12.23 -7.17 -3.64
N LYS A 121 12.47 -7.85 -4.78
CA LYS A 121 13.71 -8.56 -5.07
C LYS A 121 14.94 -7.66 -5.06
N SER A 122 14.83 -6.43 -5.58
CA SER A 122 15.95 -5.46 -5.61
C SER A 122 16.42 -5.00 -4.22
N GLN A 123 15.63 -5.20 -3.16
CA GLN A 123 15.96 -4.78 -1.80
C GLN A 123 16.59 -5.89 -0.95
N VAL A 124 16.73 -7.11 -1.48
CA VAL A 124 17.25 -8.30 -0.78
C VAL A 124 18.71 -8.60 -1.16
N VAL A 125 19.44 -7.57 -1.62
CA VAL A 125 20.87 -7.67 -1.99
C VAL A 125 21.77 -7.54 -0.77
#